data_AF-A0A379SN83-F1
#
_entry.id   AF-A0A379SN83-F1
#
_cell.length_a   1.000
_cell.length_b   1.000
_cell.length_c   1.000
_cell.angle_alpha   90.00
_cell.angle_beta   90.00
_cell.angle_gamma   90.00
#
_symmetry.space_group_name_H-M   'P 1'
#
loop_
_entity.id
_entity.type
_entity.pdbx_description
1 polymer ?
#
loop_
_entity_poly.entity_id
_entity_poly.type
_entity_poly.pdbx_seq_one_letter_code
_entity_poly.pdbx_strand_id
1 'polypeptide(L)'
;MTARVKTILSAHLSLIQDDEFAGNIRRLMVERHLALGAAIIANMEQVCSQLSASASDYLRERVSDIRDISEQLLYITWPEKQPRNALVLTRPTILVAEDLTPSQFLSLDLQYLSGMILEKTGRTSHTLILARASAIPVLSGLSAEAIGRYATRPAVLDAQCGVLAINPNSSVRGYLCRGGEAGG
;
A
#
# COMPACT_ATOMS: atom_id res chain seq x y z
N MET A 1 1.03 -0.86 18.46
CA MET A 1 0.88 -1.67 17.23
C MET A 1 -0.04 -2.86 17.49
N THR A 2 -1.16 -2.93 16.80
CA THR A 2 -2.22 -3.95 16.95
C THR A 2 -1.77 -5.32 16.46
N ALA A 3 -2.23 -6.40 17.12
CA ALA A 3 -1.80 -7.79 16.88
C ALA A 3 -1.90 -8.25 15.40
N ARG A 4 -2.87 -7.73 14.63
CA ARG A 4 -3.03 -8.06 13.19
C ARG A 4 -1.91 -7.53 12.30
N VAL A 5 -1.39 -6.33 12.60
CA VAL A 5 -0.27 -5.73 11.84
C VAL A 5 0.98 -6.58 12.01
N LYS A 6 1.19 -7.09 13.23
CA LYS A 6 2.28 -8.02 13.55
C LYS A 6 2.14 -9.31 12.74
N THR A 7 0.95 -9.90 12.63
CA THR A 7 0.74 -11.13 11.84
C THR A 7 1.06 -10.96 10.36
N ILE A 8 0.73 -9.82 9.75
CA ILE A 8 1.00 -9.58 8.31
C ILE A 8 2.50 -9.42 8.05
N LEU A 9 3.17 -8.55 8.82
CA LEU A 9 4.62 -8.42 8.73
C LEU A 9 5.34 -9.73 9.08
N SER A 10 4.85 -10.48 10.06
CA SER A 10 5.37 -11.80 10.40
C SER A 10 5.16 -12.83 9.30
N ALA A 11 4.05 -12.79 8.56
CA ALA A 11 3.85 -13.65 7.39
C ALA A 11 4.77 -13.27 6.23
N HIS A 12 5.01 -11.97 6.00
CA HIS A 12 6.01 -11.49 5.03
C HIS A 12 7.42 -11.93 5.42
N LEU A 13 7.80 -11.76 6.69
CA LEU A 13 9.07 -12.23 7.24
C LEU A 13 9.20 -13.74 7.12
N SER A 14 8.17 -14.52 7.46
CA SER A 14 8.21 -15.98 7.39
C SER A 14 8.35 -16.51 5.96
N LEU A 15 7.81 -15.81 4.95
CA LEU A 15 7.97 -16.16 3.54
C LEU A 15 9.37 -15.83 3.01
N ILE A 16 9.95 -14.70 3.45
CA ILE A 16 11.32 -14.29 3.08
C ILE A 16 12.37 -15.15 3.79
N GLN A 17 12.10 -15.51 5.04
CA GLN A 17 12.96 -16.34 5.88
C GLN A 17 12.79 -17.84 5.60
N ASP A 18 11.86 -18.22 4.72
CA ASP A 18 11.77 -19.59 4.26
C ASP A 18 13.03 -19.96 3.48
N ASP A 19 13.74 -20.97 3.94
CA ASP A 19 14.93 -21.51 3.28
C ASP A 19 14.63 -21.90 1.83
N GLU A 20 13.36 -22.19 1.49
CA GLU A 20 12.91 -22.46 0.13
C GLU A 20 13.00 -21.23 -0.79
N PHE A 21 12.66 -20.03 -0.30
CA PHE A 21 12.72 -18.81 -1.12
C PHE A 21 14.16 -18.44 -1.45
N ALA A 22 15.03 -18.41 -0.43
CA ALA A 22 16.45 -18.16 -0.62
C ALA A 22 17.13 -19.30 -1.40
N GLY A 23 16.73 -20.55 -1.18
CA GLY A 23 17.21 -21.72 -1.90
C GLY A 23 16.88 -21.66 -3.39
N ASN A 24 15.66 -21.28 -3.75
CA ASN A 24 15.25 -21.11 -5.14
C ASN A 24 16.04 -20.00 -5.85
N ILE A 25 16.27 -18.85 -5.20
CA ILE A 25 17.11 -17.78 -5.76
C ILE A 25 18.53 -18.29 -6.00
N ARG A 26 19.14 -18.98 -5.02
CA ARG A 26 20.48 -19.58 -5.18
C ARG A 26 20.52 -20.58 -6.32
N ARG A 27 19.50 -21.43 -6.43
CA ARG A 27 19.38 -22.41 -7.52
C ARG A 27 19.32 -21.74 -8.89
N LEU A 28 18.53 -20.68 -9.03
CA LEU A 28 18.45 -19.89 -10.26
C LEU A 28 19.79 -19.24 -10.62
N MET A 29 20.56 -18.78 -9.63
CA MET A 29 21.89 -18.23 -9.87
C MET A 29 22.89 -19.31 -10.32
N VAL A 30 22.86 -20.50 -9.71
CA VAL A 30 23.83 -21.58 -9.99
C VAL A 30 23.49 -22.32 -11.29
N GLU A 31 22.23 -22.74 -11.45
CA GLU A 31 21.80 -23.59 -12.57
C GLU A 31 21.54 -22.81 -13.86
N ARG A 32 21.07 -21.56 -13.74
CA ARG A 32 20.75 -20.71 -14.91
C ARG A 32 21.73 -19.55 -15.12
N HIS A 33 22.80 -19.48 -14.31
CA HIS A 33 23.81 -18.42 -14.37
C HIS A 33 23.22 -17.00 -14.35
N LEU A 34 22.09 -16.82 -13.65
CA LEU A 34 21.44 -15.52 -13.53
C LEU A 34 22.16 -14.64 -12.52
N ALA A 35 22.27 -13.34 -12.84
CA ALA A 35 22.66 -12.34 -11.86
C ALA A 35 21.62 -12.29 -10.72
N LEU A 36 22.04 -11.90 -9.51
CA LEU A 36 21.18 -11.88 -8.31
C LEU A 36 19.85 -11.17 -8.54
N GLY A 37 19.86 -9.98 -9.17
CA GLY A 37 18.63 -9.24 -9.46
C GLY A 37 17.69 -9.98 -10.41
N ALA A 38 18.24 -10.63 -11.45
CA ALA A 38 17.45 -11.43 -12.38
C ALA A 38 16.90 -12.71 -11.71
N ALA A 39 17.66 -13.32 -10.80
CA ALA A 39 17.22 -14.48 -10.04
C ALA A 39 16.08 -14.14 -9.06
N ILE A 40 16.14 -12.97 -8.41
CA ILE A 40 15.06 -12.46 -7.55
C ILE A 40 13.77 -12.23 -8.37
N ILE A 41 13.88 -11.55 -9.51
CA ILE A 41 12.72 -11.29 -10.40
C ILE A 41 12.13 -12.58 -10.92
N ALA A 42 12.95 -13.52 -11.40
CA ALA A 42 12.48 -14.81 -11.90
C ALA A 42 11.78 -15.65 -10.81
N ASN A 43 12.33 -15.65 -9.58
CA ASN A 43 11.68 -16.33 -8.45
C ASN A 43 10.34 -15.68 -8.10
N MET A 44 10.29 -14.35 -8.05
CA MET A 44 9.05 -13.58 -7.83
C MET A 44 8.00 -13.92 -8.88
N GLU A 45 8.35 -13.92 -10.17
CA GLU A 45 7.43 -14.25 -11.26
C GLU A 45 6.87 -15.67 -11.14
N GLN A 46 7.72 -16.64 -10.78
CA GLN A 46 7.30 -18.02 -10.57
C GLN A 46 6.27 -18.13 -9.44
N VAL A 47 6.56 -17.52 -8.28
CA VAL A 47 5.65 -17.55 -7.11
C VAL A 47 4.35 -16.82 -7.43
N CYS A 48 4.43 -15.63 -8.04
CA CYS A 48 3.27 -14.85 -8.46
C CYS A 48 2.39 -15.61 -9.44
N SER A 49 2.98 -16.31 -10.42
CA SER A 49 2.24 -17.12 -11.38
C SER A 49 1.47 -18.25 -10.68
N GLN A 50 2.10 -18.97 -9.74
CA GLN A 50 1.45 -20.03 -8.98
C GLN A 50 0.28 -19.52 -8.13
N LEU A 51 0.48 -18.39 -7.45
CA LEU A 51 -0.56 -17.76 -6.63
C LEU A 51 -1.72 -17.23 -7.48
N SER A 52 -1.42 -16.61 -8.63
CA SER A 52 -2.44 -16.09 -9.54
C SER A 52 -3.31 -17.19 -10.17
N ALA A 53 -2.73 -18.38 -10.39
CA ALA A 53 -3.43 -19.54 -10.93
C ALA A 53 -4.31 -20.24 -9.88
N SER A 54 -4.22 -19.83 -8.61
CA SER A 54 -5.02 -20.41 -7.55
C SER A 54 -6.48 -19.99 -7.64
N ALA A 55 -7.38 -20.94 -7.40
CA ALA A 55 -8.81 -20.69 -7.32
C ALA A 55 -9.20 -19.83 -6.10
N SER A 56 -8.33 -19.72 -5.09
CA SER A 56 -8.58 -18.94 -3.88
C SER A 56 -8.34 -17.45 -4.09
N ASP A 57 -9.38 -16.64 -3.89
CA ASP A 57 -9.32 -15.18 -3.91
C ASP A 57 -8.24 -14.65 -2.94
N TYR A 58 -8.14 -15.25 -1.75
CA TYR A 58 -7.13 -14.91 -0.74
C TYR A 58 -5.70 -15.11 -1.24
N LEU A 59 -5.43 -16.19 -1.99
CA LEU A 59 -4.10 -16.44 -2.55
C LEU A 59 -3.78 -15.49 -3.71
N ARG A 60 -4.78 -15.11 -4.51
CA ARG A 60 -4.60 -14.10 -5.57
C ARG A 60 -4.33 -12.71 -4.99
N GLU A 61 -4.93 -12.37 -3.86
CA GLU A 61 -4.63 -11.13 -3.13
C GLU A 61 -3.18 -11.09 -2.59
N ARG A 62 -2.54 -12.24 -2.34
CA ARG A 62 -1.13 -12.31 -1.89
C ARG A 62 -0.12 -12.06 -3.01
N VAL A 63 -0.53 -12.01 -4.27
CA VAL A 63 0.38 -11.77 -5.40
C VAL A 63 1.05 -10.39 -5.29
N SER A 64 0.28 -9.36 -4.92
CA SER A 64 0.82 -8.01 -4.71
C SER A 64 1.79 -7.95 -3.53
N ASP A 65 1.50 -8.70 -2.46
CA ASP A 65 2.40 -8.80 -1.30
C ASP A 65 3.77 -9.40 -1.67
N ILE A 66 3.79 -10.50 -2.45
CA ILE A 66 5.05 -11.13 -2.91
C ILE A 66 5.85 -10.20 -3.81
N ARG A 67 5.15 -9.46 -4.69
CA ARG A 67 5.78 -8.47 -5.54
C ARG A 67 6.41 -7.34 -4.71
N ASP A 68 5.66 -6.78 -3.75
CA ASP A 68 6.12 -5.73 -2.85
C ASP A 68 7.38 -6.17 -2.07
N ILE A 69 7.37 -7.37 -1.51
CA ILE A 69 8.53 -7.96 -0.82
C ILE A 69 9.75 -8.08 -1.74
N SER A 70 9.55 -8.58 -2.95
CA SER A 70 10.64 -8.82 -3.90
C SER A 70 11.24 -7.49 -4.37
N GLU A 71 10.41 -6.46 -4.56
CA GLU A 71 10.85 -5.09 -4.83
C GLU A 71 11.65 -4.52 -3.66
N GLN A 72 11.20 -4.70 -2.40
CA GLN A 72 11.97 -4.27 -1.23
C GLN A 72 13.33 -4.97 -1.15
N LEU A 73 13.40 -6.28 -1.43
CA LEU A 73 14.66 -7.02 -1.46
C LEU A 73 15.63 -6.44 -2.51
N LEU A 74 15.12 -6.08 -3.69
CA LEU A 74 15.90 -5.43 -4.74
C LEU A 74 16.40 -4.05 -4.30
N TYR A 75 15.58 -3.25 -3.63
CA TYR A 75 15.98 -1.92 -3.13
C TYR A 75 16.97 -1.99 -1.97
N ILE A 76 16.90 -3.01 -1.12
CA ILE A 76 17.92 -3.25 -0.09
C ILE A 76 19.25 -3.63 -0.75
N THR A 77 19.21 -4.40 -1.84
CA THR A 77 20.41 -4.87 -2.56
C THR A 77 21.04 -3.76 -3.42
N TRP A 78 20.21 -2.94 -4.06
CA TRP A 78 20.60 -1.80 -4.89
C TRP A 78 19.85 -0.53 -4.45
N PRO A 79 20.27 0.10 -3.34
CA PRO A 79 19.62 1.30 -2.81
C PRO A 79 19.57 2.46 -3.81
N GLU A 80 20.57 2.57 -4.70
CA GLU A 80 20.63 3.61 -5.72
C GLU A 80 19.57 3.46 -6.83
N LYS A 81 18.94 2.28 -6.94
CA LYS A 81 17.84 1.99 -7.87
C LYS A 81 16.46 2.21 -7.25
N GLN A 82 16.39 2.54 -5.96
CA GLN A 82 15.14 2.89 -5.34
C GLN A 82 14.52 4.10 -6.05
N PRO A 83 13.24 4.05 -6.45
CA PRO A 83 12.60 5.17 -7.10
C PRO A 83 12.70 6.38 -6.17
N ARG A 84 13.34 7.46 -6.65
CA ARG A 84 13.39 8.76 -5.95
C ARG A 84 11.99 9.37 -5.75
N ASN A 85 10.98 8.83 -6.43
CA ASN A 85 9.58 9.14 -6.23
C ASN A 85 9.00 8.41 -4.99
N ALA A 86 9.74 8.40 -3.88
CA ALA A 86 9.07 8.28 -2.60
C ALA A 86 8.00 9.39 -2.58
N LEU A 87 6.76 9.06 -2.25
CA LEU A 87 5.68 10.03 -2.12
C LEU A 87 6.04 10.97 -0.97
N VAL A 88 6.82 12.02 -1.26
CA VAL A 88 7.25 13.00 -0.26
C VAL A 88 6.10 13.95 -0.05
N LEU A 89 5.44 13.79 1.10
CA LEU A 89 4.41 14.71 1.55
C LEU A 89 5.10 15.89 2.24
N THR A 90 4.96 17.09 1.69
CA THR A 90 5.56 18.32 2.24
C THR A 90 4.55 19.21 2.97
N ARG A 91 3.27 18.86 2.88
CA ARG A 91 2.13 19.59 3.45
C ARG A 91 0.98 18.62 3.71
N PRO A 92 0.02 18.97 4.58
CA PRO A 92 -1.21 18.19 4.78
C PRO A 92 -1.88 17.85 3.45
N THR A 93 -1.89 16.55 3.10
CA THR A 93 -2.28 16.05 1.78
C THR A 93 -3.24 14.87 1.92
N ILE A 94 -4.26 14.85 1.08
CA ILE A 94 -5.12 13.67 0.87
C ILE A 94 -4.51 12.88 -0.28
N LEU A 95 -4.06 11.66 0.00
CA LEU A 95 -3.47 10.77 -0.99
C LEU A 95 -4.57 10.07 -1.78
N VAL A 96 -4.48 10.06 -3.11
CA VAL A 96 -5.40 9.34 -3.99
C VAL A 96 -4.58 8.35 -4.79
N ALA A 97 -4.92 7.08 -4.72
CA ALA A 97 -4.24 6.01 -5.44
C ALA A 97 -5.22 4.92 -5.87
N GLU A 98 -4.90 4.19 -6.94
CA GLU A 98 -5.68 3.02 -7.30
C GLU A 98 -5.54 1.92 -6.25
N ASP A 99 -4.31 1.62 -5.86
CA ASP A 99 -3.93 0.70 -4.80
C ASP A 99 -2.65 1.23 -4.16
N LEU A 100 -2.35 0.79 -2.95
CA LEU A 100 -1.14 1.17 -2.23
C LEU A 100 -0.61 -0.06 -1.50
N THR A 101 0.67 -0.40 -1.69
CA THR A 101 1.27 -1.53 -0.99
C THR A 101 1.58 -1.18 0.48
N PRO A 102 1.70 -2.17 1.38
CA PRO A 102 2.14 -1.93 2.76
C PRO A 102 3.47 -1.19 2.84
N SER A 103 4.46 -1.53 2.01
CA SER A 103 5.76 -0.85 2.03
C SER A 103 5.66 0.60 1.58
N GLN A 104 4.82 0.90 0.59
CA GLN A 104 4.54 2.28 0.19
C GLN A 104 3.88 3.07 1.32
N PHE A 105 2.87 2.51 1.99
CA PHE A 105 2.23 3.16 3.14
C PHE A 105 3.23 3.45 4.27
N LEU A 106 4.10 2.49 4.59
CA LEU A 106 5.12 2.65 5.65
C LEU A 106 6.21 3.66 5.29
N SER A 107 6.42 3.94 4.00
CA SER A 107 7.36 4.95 3.53
C SER A 107 6.82 6.39 3.62
N LEU A 108 5.51 6.56 3.82
CA LEU A 108 4.88 7.88 3.91
C LEU A 108 5.16 8.53 5.25
N ASP A 109 5.36 9.85 5.24
CA ASP A 109 5.32 10.65 6.45
C ASP A 109 3.85 10.87 6.86
N LEU A 110 3.40 10.09 7.84
CA LEU A 110 2.03 10.13 8.34
C LEU A 110 1.67 11.49 8.96
N GLN A 111 2.63 12.34 9.33
CA GLN A 111 2.35 13.69 9.85
C GLN A 111 1.71 14.59 8.80
N TYR A 112 2.00 14.36 7.53
CA TYR A 112 1.46 15.12 6.40
C TYR A 112 0.31 14.40 5.69
N LEU A 113 -0.01 13.17 6.09
CA LEU A 113 -1.10 12.39 5.51
C LEU A 113 -2.42 12.71 6.21
N SER A 114 -3.21 13.60 5.62
CA SER A 114 -4.52 14.00 6.18
C SER A 114 -5.65 13.03 5.87
N GLY A 115 -5.43 12.11 4.93
CA GLY A 115 -6.41 11.09 4.55
C GLY A 115 -6.01 10.38 3.27
N MET A 116 -6.74 9.30 2.96
CA MET A 116 -6.48 8.48 1.79
C MET A 116 -7.77 8.16 1.04
N ILE A 117 -7.65 8.03 -0.28
CA ILE A 117 -8.69 7.54 -1.16
C ILE A 117 -8.08 6.42 -2.00
N LEU A 118 -8.65 5.23 -1.89
CA LEU A 118 -8.20 4.03 -2.60
C LEU A 118 -9.32 3.53 -3.52
N GLU A 119 -9.03 3.34 -4.80
CA GLU A 119 -10.01 2.80 -5.74
C GLU A 119 -10.26 1.31 -5.50
N LYS A 120 -9.18 0.54 -5.40
CA LYS A 120 -9.19 -0.88 -5.11
C LYS A 120 -8.96 -1.08 -3.62
N THR A 121 -10.03 -1.48 -2.94
CA THR A 121 -9.91 -2.08 -1.62
C THR A 121 -10.54 -3.45 -1.68
N GLY A 122 -9.72 -4.48 -1.88
CA GLY A 122 -10.15 -5.84 -1.56
C GLY A 122 -10.69 -5.88 -0.12
N ARG A 123 -11.63 -6.78 0.17
CA ARG A 123 -12.25 -6.93 1.52
C ARG A 123 -11.21 -7.13 2.65
N THR A 124 -9.99 -7.50 2.28
CA THR A 124 -8.82 -7.81 3.11
C THR A 124 -7.65 -6.84 2.91
N SER A 125 -7.84 -5.72 2.20
CA SER A 125 -6.74 -4.80 1.82
C SER A 125 -5.92 -4.42 3.06
N HIS A 126 -4.69 -4.95 3.12
CA HIS A 126 -3.80 -4.81 4.27
C HIS A 126 -3.48 -3.35 4.57
N THR A 127 -3.50 -2.51 3.53
CA THR A 127 -3.32 -1.06 3.63
C THR A 127 -4.47 -0.38 4.36
N LEU A 128 -5.72 -0.81 4.18
CA LEU A 128 -6.85 -0.31 4.99
C LEU A 128 -6.68 -0.64 6.48
N ILE A 129 -6.14 -1.82 6.79
CA ILE A 129 -5.87 -2.23 8.17
C ILE A 129 -4.78 -1.34 8.77
N LEU A 130 -3.70 -1.07 8.04
CA LEU A 130 -2.60 -0.20 8.46
C LEU A 130 -3.06 1.25 8.66
N ALA A 131 -3.84 1.78 7.72
CA ALA A 131 -4.39 3.14 7.80
C ALA A 131 -5.31 3.30 9.01
N ARG A 132 -6.22 2.34 9.24
CA ARG A 132 -7.09 2.31 10.43
C ARG A 132 -6.29 2.22 11.73
N ALA A 133 -5.27 1.38 11.78
CA ALA A 133 -4.38 1.27 12.94
C ALA A 133 -3.60 2.57 13.22
N SER A 134 -3.41 3.39 12.19
CA SER A 134 -2.72 4.69 12.24
C SER A 134 -3.68 5.88 12.38
N ALA A 135 -4.97 5.61 12.63
CA ALA A 135 -6.03 6.63 12.72
C ALA A 135 -6.16 7.54 11.47
N ILE A 136 -5.75 7.05 10.30
CA ILE A 136 -5.86 7.78 9.04
C ILE A 136 -7.25 7.54 8.43
N PRO A 137 -8.00 8.60 8.08
CA PRO A 137 -9.28 8.46 7.41
C PRO A 137 -9.09 7.93 5.98
N VAL A 138 -9.83 6.87 5.63
CA VAL A 138 -9.76 6.25 4.29
C VAL A 138 -11.15 6.17 3.68
N LEU A 139 -11.28 6.63 2.43
CA LEU A 139 -12.43 6.36 1.57
C LEU A 139 -12.07 5.36 0.49
N SER A 140 -13.01 4.48 0.17
CA SER A 140 -12.84 3.42 -0.83
C SER A 140 -13.97 3.44 -1.86
N GLY A 141 -13.71 2.90 -3.05
CA GLY A 141 -14.74 2.74 -4.09
C GLY A 141 -15.01 4.00 -4.89
N LEU A 142 -14.11 4.99 -4.81
CA LEU A 142 -14.08 6.14 -5.71
C LEU A 142 -12.98 5.91 -6.74
N SER A 143 -13.28 6.15 -8.02
CA SER A 143 -12.29 6.06 -9.08
C SER A 143 -11.17 7.10 -8.87
N ALA A 144 -9.94 6.64 -8.81
CA ALA A 144 -8.76 7.48 -8.64
C ALA A 144 -8.62 8.45 -9.82
N GLU A 145 -8.94 8.00 -11.03
CA GLU A 145 -8.97 8.84 -12.24
C GLU A 145 -10.00 9.97 -12.12
N ALA A 146 -11.22 9.64 -11.68
CA ALA A 146 -12.31 10.60 -11.52
C ALA A 146 -12.00 11.68 -10.48
N ILE A 147 -11.14 11.38 -9.49
CA ILE A 147 -10.69 12.32 -8.47
C ILE A 147 -9.40 13.04 -8.90
N GLY A 148 -8.54 12.38 -9.67
CA GLY A 148 -7.25 12.89 -10.13
C GLY A 148 -7.35 14.24 -10.85
N ARG A 149 -8.45 14.50 -11.57
CA ARG A 149 -8.74 15.82 -12.19
C ARG A 149 -8.84 16.99 -11.19
N TYR A 150 -9.03 16.71 -9.91
CA TYR A 150 -9.08 17.69 -8.83
C TYR A 150 -7.80 17.73 -8.00
N ALA A 151 -6.73 17.05 -8.46
CA ALA A 151 -5.43 17.11 -7.82
C ALA A 151 -5.00 18.56 -7.60
N THR A 152 -4.26 18.80 -6.51
CA THR A 152 -3.80 20.11 -6.03
C THR A 152 -4.86 21.07 -5.51
N ARG A 153 -6.16 20.78 -5.65
CA ARG A 153 -7.24 21.62 -5.08
C ARG A 153 -7.40 21.37 -3.58
N PRO A 154 -7.77 22.39 -2.79
CA PRO A 154 -8.15 22.20 -1.40
C PRO A 154 -9.32 21.23 -1.31
N ALA A 155 -9.21 20.23 -0.43
CA ALA A 155 -10.28 19.27 -0.19
C ALA A 155 -10.38 18.92 1.30
N VAL A 156 -11.57 18.52 1.71
CA VAL A 156 -11.84 17.98 3.04
C VAL A 156 -12.38 16.56 2.86
N LEU A 157 -11.76 15.61 3.57
CA LEU A 157 -12.15 14.22 3.59
C LEU A 157 -12.89 13.93 4.89
N ASP A 158 -14.11 13.42 4.78
CA ASP A 158 -14.87 12.89 5.92
C ASP A 158 -15.10 11.38 5.71
N ALA A 159 -14.33 10.58 6.43
CA ALA A 159 -14.43 9.13 6.37
C ALA A 159 -15.64 8.56 7.14
N GLN A 160 -16.24 9.31 8.07
CA GLN A 160 -17.44 8.88 8.80
C GLN A 160 -18.68 9.01 7.92
N CYS A 161 -18.81 10.14 7.23
CA CYS A 161 -19.93 10.38 6.32
C CYS A 161 -19.69 9.82 4.91
N GLY A 162 -18.47 9.38 4.57
CA GLY A 162 -18.18 8.87 3.24
C GLY A 162 -18.01 9.95 2.16
N VAL A 163 -17.65 11.19 2.55
CA VAL A 163 -17.74 12.37 1.68
C VAL A 163 -16.36 12.98 1.42
N LEU A 164 -16.10 13.31 0.15
CA LEU A 164 -15.01 14.17 -0.27
C LEU A 164 -15.56 15.51 -0.75
N ALA A 165 -15.27 16.59 -0.02
CA ALA A 165 -15.65 17.93 -0.42
C ALA A 165 -14.46 18.63 -1.11
N ILE A 166 -14.61 18.95 -2.40
CA ILE A 166 -13.58 19.64 -3.18
C ILE A 166 -13.89 21.13 -3.21
N ASN A 167 -12.89 21.94 -2.89
CA ASN A 167 -12.98 23.40 -2.74
C ASN A 167 -14.18 23.84 -1.87
N PRO A 168 -14.31 23.32 -0.62
CA PRO A 168 -15.44 23.68 0.23
C PRO A 168 -15.37 25.16 0.61
N ASN A 169 -16.52 25.83 0.62
CA ASN A 169 -16.64 27.15 1.20
C ASN A 169 -16.48 27.09 2.74
N SER A 170 -16.34 28.26 3.38
CA SER A 170 -16.13 28.35 4.83
C SER A 170 -17.24 27.68 5.64
N SER A 171 -18.49 27.74 5.18
CA SER A 171 -19.64 27.10 5.83
C SER A 171 -19.57 25.57 5.79
N VAL A 172 -19.27 24.98 4.61
CA VAL A 172 -19.12 23.53 4.43
C VAL A 172 -17.90 23.02 5.20
N ARG A 173 -16.80 23.78 5.20
CA ARG A 173 -15.61 23.47 5.98
C ARG A 173 -15.91 23.47 7.48
N GLY A 174 -16.65 24.46 7.97
CA GLY A 174 -17.06 24.54 9.37
C GLY A 174 -17.98 23.40 9.81
N TYR A 175 -18.90 22.97 8.94
CA TYR A 175 -19.78 21.83 9.23
C TYR A 175 -19.01 20.50 9.29
N LEU A 176 -18.18 20.22 8.28
CA LEU A 176 -17.39 19.00 8.21
C LEU A 176 -16.33 18.90 9.33
N CYS A 177 -15.73 20.02 9.73
CA CYS A 177 -14.78 20.02 10.85
C CYS A 177 -15.45 19.88 12.24
N ARG A 178 -16.73 20.24 12.39
CA ARG A 178 -17.47 20.08 13.66
C ARG A 178 -18.12 18.72 13.82
N GLY A 179 -18.45 18.03 12.72
CA GLY A 179 -19.07 16.70 12.74
C GLY A 179 -18.21 15.63 13.44
N GLY A 180 -16.88 15.79 13.47
CA GLY A 180 -15.96 14.85 14.10
C GLY A 180 -15.93 14.86 15.64
N GLU A 181 -16.50 15.88 16.30
CA GLU A 181 -16.54 15.97 17.78
C GLU A 181 -17.89 15.55 18.39
N ALA A 182 -18.90 15.24 17.57
CA ALA A 182 -20.30 15.08 18.03
C ALA A 182 -20.79 13.62 18.07
N GLY A 183 -19.90 12.63 18.20
CA GLY A 183 -20.26 11.21 18.31
C GLY A 183 -19.46 10.49 19.40
N GLY A 184 -19.74 10.82 20.66
CA GLY A 184 -19.31 10.06 21.84
C GLY A 184 -20.31 8.97 22.21
#